data_AF-A0A3D4NYL7-F1
#
_entry.id   AF-A0A3D4NYL7-F1
#
_cell.length_a   1.000
_cell.length_b   1.000
_cell.length_c   1.000
_cell.angle_alpha   90.00
_cell.angle_beta   90.00
_cell.angle_gamma   90.00
#
_symmetry.space_group_name_H-M   'P 1'
#
loop_
_entity.id
_entity.type
_entity.pdbx_description
1 polymer ?
#
loop_
_entity_poly.entity_id
_entity_poly.type
_entity_poly.pdbx_seq_one_letter_code
_entity_poly.pdbx_strand_id
1 'polypeptide(L)'
;PAKDETTEIWFGDDKFAMISTSTSIIVDLKKNVLCMILHSNKTYVESPLPFEFANIIDPQMAQMMAQMMKMTVTVTPNGQTKTIGQWKCSGYDVAINMMMMPMKIAVWATTDVPFDVEKFMKLYTNVIKASLRLDDAAVQEMMKIKGYWIATETNAEIMGAKMHNTTEVTEISKKSPNASAYSVPAGYTKKDKLSMQDMQNR
;
A
#
# COMPACT_ATOMS: atom_id res chain seq x y z
N PRO A 1 20.59 8.71 -8.23
CA PRO A 1 20.27 9.87 -7.36
C PRO A 1 19.15 9.49 -6.39
N ALA A 2 19.15 10.06 -5.18
CA ALA A 2 17.99 9.97 -4.29
C ALA A 2 16.81 10.73 -4.91
N LYS A 3 15.59 10.23 -4.70
CA LYS A 3 14.34 10.81 -5.19
C LYS A 3 13.37 10.90 -4.02
N ASP A 4 12.79 12.07 -3.83
CA ASP A 4 11.71 12.28 -2.87
C ASP A 4 10.37 12.29 -3.59
N GLU A 5 9.37 11.67 -2.99
CA GLU A 5 8.00 11.66 -3.50
C GLU A 5 7.01 11.91 -2.36
N THR A 6 5.92 12.60 -2.67
CA THR A 6 4.81 12.81 -1.74
C THR A 6 3.68 11.85 -2.09
N THR A 7 3.17 11.17 -1.08
CA THR A 7 1.92 10.41 -1.17
C THR A 7 0.88 11.10 -0.29
N GLU A 8 -0.30 11.35 -0.84
CA GLU A 8 -1.43 11.89 -0.09
C GLU A 8 -2.43 10.76 0.21
N ILE A 9 -2.90 10.68 1.46
CA ILE A 9 -3.90 9.71 1.87
C ILE A 9 -5.15 10.46 2.35
N TRP A 10 -6.28 10.16 1.71
CA TRP A 10 -7.59 10.65 2.10
C TRP A 10 -8.40 9.51 2.71
N PHE A 11 -8.85 9.70 3.95
CA PHE A 11 -9.68 8.74 4.67
C PHE A 11 -11.02 9.39 5.03
N GLY A 12 -12.09 8.86 4.43
CA GLY A 12 -13.48 9.21 4.73
C GLY A 12 -14.24 8.05 5.34
N ASP A 13 -15.56 8.21 5.51
CA ASP A 13 -16.38 7.19 6.17
C ASP A 13 -16.52 5.89 5.39
N ASP A 14 -16.66 6.02 4.07
CA ASP A 14 -16.95 4.95 3.11
C ASP A 14 -15.98 4.97 1.92
N LYS A 15 -15.00 5.88 1.94
CA LYS A 15 -14.04 6.10 0.87
C LYS A 15 -12.62 6.24 1.39
N PHE A 16 -11.69 5.73 0.62
CA PHE A 16 -10.28 5.88 0.84
C PHE A 16 -9.60 6.25 -0.48
N ALA A 17 -8.59 7.11 -0.45
CA ALA A 17 -7.68 7.30 -1.58
C ALA A 17 -6.24 7.37 -1.09
N MET A 18 -5.35 6.72 -1.82
CA MET A 18 -3.90 6.91 -1.75
C MET A 18 -3.47 7.43 -3.11
N ILE A 19 -2.91 8.64 -3.13
CA ILE A 19 -2.54 9.37 -4.34
C ILE A 19 -1.03 9.52 -4.35
N SER A 20 -0.38 8.99 -5.39
CA SER A 20 1.06 9.15 -5.61
C SER A 20 1.35 9.54 -7.06
N THR A 21 2.62 9.78 -7.38
CA THR A 21 3.01 10.24 -8.73
C THR A 21 2.82 9.17 -9.81
N SER A 22 3.03 7.89 -9.48
CA SER A 22 2.96 6.79 -10.45
C SER A 22 1.65 6.02 -10.40
N THR A 23 1.12 5.77 -9.20
CA THR A 23 -0.07 4.96 -8.98
C THR A 23 -0.98 5.60 -7.93
N SER A 24 -2.29 5.65 -8.20
CA SER A 24 -3.29 5.96 -7.18
C SER A 24 -4.21 4.77 -6.94
N ILE A 25 -4.68 4.63 -5.71
CA ILE A 25 -5.65 3.62 -5.31
C ILE A 25 -6.84 4.32 -4.67
N ILE A 26 -8.04 4.01 -5.14
CA ILE A 26 -9.29 4.51 -4.56
C ILE A 26 -10.10 3.30 -4.11
N VAL A 27 -10.64 3.35 -2.90
CA VAL A 27 -11.61 2.36 -2.39
C VAL A 27 -12.93 3.07 -2.18
N ASP A 28 -14.02 2.51 -2.70
CA ASP A 28 -15.38 3.00 -2.52
C ASP A 28 -16.26 1.84 -1.97
N LEU A 29 -16.59 1.90 -0.69
CA LEU A 29 -17.37 0.86 -0.01
C LEU A 29 -18.83 0.84 -0.43
N LYS A 30 -19.40 1.97 -0.87
CA LYS A 30 -20.77 2.01 -1.38
C LYS A 30 -20.88 1.26 -2.70
N LYS A 31 -19.85 1.38 -3.54
CA LYS A 31 -19.75 0.62 -4.80
C LYS A 31 -19.17 -0.78 -4.62
N ASN A 32 -18.58 -1.06 -3.45
CA ASN A 32 -17.84 -2.28 -3.13
C ASN A 32 -16.70 -2.56 -4.12
N VAL A 33 -15.92 -1.52 -4.48
CA VAL A 33 -14.82 -1.62 -5.45
C VAL A 33 -13.52 -0.97 -4.95
N LEU A 34 -12.40 -1.52 -5.42
CA LEU A 34 -11.10 -0.87 -5.46
C LEU A 34 -10.78 -0.49 -6.90
N CYS A 35 -10.39 0.75 -7.13
CA CYS A 35 -9.89 1.27 -8.39
C CYS A 35 -8.37 1.49 -8.28
N MET A 36 -7.60 0.89 -9.18
CA MET A 36 -6.16 1.11 -9.30
C MET A 36 -5.90 1.94 -10.56
N ILE A 37 -5.30 3.10 -10.39
CA ILE A 37 -5.04 4.09 -11.43
C ILE A 37 -3.53 4.12 -11.68
N LEU A 38 -3.14 3.98 -12.94
CA LEU A 38 -1.75 4.06 -13.39
C LEU A 38 -1.57 5.38 -14.15
N HIS A 39 -0.76 6.28 -13.60
CA HIS A 39 -0.60 7.63 -14.14
C HIS A 39 0.31 7.66 -15.37
N SER A 40 1.29 6.75 -15.46
CA SER A 40 2.25 6.68 -16.56
C SER A 40 1.60 6.40 -17.91
N ASN A 41 0.55 5.58 -17.95
CA ASN A 41 -0.18 5.20 -19.16
C ASN A 41 -1.59 5.80 -19.23
N LYS A 42 -2.02 6.58 -18.22
CA LYS A 42 -3.38 7.11 -18.07
C LYS A 42 -4.44 6.02 -18.19
N THR A 43 -4.25 4.92 -17.48
CA THR A 43 -5.23 3.82 -17.45
C THR A 43 -5.66 3.51 -16.03
N TYR A 44 -6.76 2.79 -15.91
CA TYR A 44 -7.20 2.29 -14.62
C TYR A 44 -7.92 0.95 -14.76
N VAL A 45 -7.92 0.18 -13.68
CA VAL A 45 -8.68 -1.06 -13.52
C VAL A 45 -9.50 -0.98 -12.25
N GLU A 46 -10.63 -1.69 -12.25
CA GLU A 46 -11.49 -1.82 -11.07
C GLU A 46 -11.58 -3.29 -10.69
N SER A 47 -11.64 -3.57 -9.39
CA SER A 47 -11.83 -4.90 -8.83
C SER A 47 -12.88 -4.84 -7.72
N PRO A 48 -13.75 -5.84 -7.57
CA PRO A 48 -14.60 -5.94 -6.39
C PRO A 48 -13.77 -6.11 -5.12
N LEU A 49 -14.37 -5.79 -3.97
CA LEU A 49 -13.83 -6.10 -2.65
C LEU A 49 -14.39 -7.45 -2.13
N PRO A 50 -13.59 -8.27 -1.40
CA PRO A 50 -12.20 -8.05 -1.04
C PRO A 50 -11.28 -8.10 -2.27
N PHE A 51 -10.23 -7.27 -2.25
CA PHE A 51 -9.36 -7.14 -3.41
C PHE A 51 -8.53 -8.40 -3.65
N GLU A 52 -8.61 -8.96 -4.85
CA GLU A 52 -7.71 -10.01 -5.33
C GLU A 52 -6.90 -9.52 -6.52
N PHE A 53 -5.57 -9.57 -6.42
CA PHE A 53 -4.71 -9.09 -7.49
C PHE A 53 -4.88 -9.88 -8.80
N ALA A 54 -5.14 -11.19 -8.69
CA ALA A 54 -5.43 -12.06 -9.84
C ALA A 54 -6.65 -11.59 -10.66
N ASN A 55 -7.59 -10.86 -10.02
CA ASN A 55 -8.78 -10.36 -10.70
C ASN A 55 -8.50 -9.18 -11.62
N ILE A 56 -7.33 -8.53 -11.52
CA ILE A 56 -7.01 -7.36 -12.35
C ILE A 56 -5.87 -7.59 -13.33
N ILE A 57 -5.36 -8.81 -13.46
CA ILE A 57 -4.30 -9.17 -14.41
C ILE A 57 -4.76 -10.24 -15.39
N ASP A 58 -4.05 -10.40 -16.49
CA ASP A 58 -4.30 -11.47 -17.45
C ASP A 58 -4.04 -12.87 -16.85
N PRO A 59 -4.76 -13.92 -17.30
CA PRO A 59 -4.64 -15.27 -16.72
C PRO A 59 -3.23 -15.89 -16.84
N GLN A 60 -2.51 -15.58 -17.91
CA GLN A 60 -1.16 -16.13 -18.12
C GLN A 60 -0.18 -15.55 -17.09
N MET A 61 -0.30 -14.26 -16.80
CA MET A 61 0.44 -13.59 -15.75
C MET A 61 0.02 -14.05 -14.36
N ALA A 62 -1.27 -14.28 -14.13
CA ALA A 62 -1.75 -14.83 -12.87
C ALA A 62 -1.12 -16.19 -12.57
N GLN A 63 -1.02 -17.08 -13.57
CA GLN A 63 -0.34 -18.37 -13.43
C GLN A 63 1.16 -18.20 -13.14
N MET A 64 1.83 -17.30 -13.88
CA MET A 64 3.24 -17.02 -13.66
C MET A 64 3.52 -16.49 -12.24
N MET A 65 2.73 -15.53 -11.76
CA MET A 65 2.89 -14.97 -10.42
C MET A 65 2.49 -15.94 -9.32
N ALA A 66 1.47 -16.78 -9.52
CA ALA A 66 1.13 -17.82 -8.55
C ALA A 66 2.29 -18.80 -8.32
N GLN A 67 3.09 -19.08 -9.37
CA GLN A 67 4.28 -19.92 -9.27
C GLN A 67 5.49 -19.17 -8.68
N MET A 68 5.60 -17.86 -8.92
CA MET A 68 6.75 -17.03 -8.54
C MET A 68 6.57 -16.20 -7.25
N MET A 69 5.40 -16.18 -6.60
CA MET A 69 5.16 -15.30 -5.45
C MET A 69 4.64 -16.05 -4.22
N LYS A 70 5.41 -17.04 -3.74
CA LYS A 70 5.31 -17.38 -2.31
C LYS A 70 5.99 -16.28 -1.50
N MET A 71 5.22 -15.27 -1.15
CA MET A 71 5.66 -14.23 -0.23
C MET A 71 5.32 -14.67 1.19
N THR A 72 6.30 -14.64 2.09
CA THR A 72 6.05 -14.80 3.52
C THR A 72 6.32 -13.49 4.22
N VAL A 73 5.39 -13.06 5.08
CA VAL A 73 5.55 -11.88 5.93
C VAL A 73 5.55 -12.33 7.38
N THR A 74 6.46 -11.79 8.18
CA THR A 74 6.49 -11.99 9.63
C THR A 74 6.61 -10.64 10.29
N VAL A 75 5.72 -10.34 11.23
CA VAL A 75 5.79 -9.13 12.07
C VAL A 75 6.20 -9.51 13.49
N THR A 76 7.23 -8.83 14.00
CA THR A 76 7.71 -8.98 15.38
C THR A 76 7.77 -7.61 16.07
N PRO A 77 7.00 -7.37 17.16
CA PRO A 77 7.22 -6.20 18.00
C PRO A 77 8.63 -6.25 18.59
N ASN A 78 9.40 -5.16 18.47
CA ASN A 78 10.80 -5.15 18.91
C ASN A 78 11.01 -4.49 20.29
N GLY A 79 9.93 -4.00 20.92
CA GLY A 79 9.94 -3.36 22.24
C GLY A 79 10.55 -1.96 22.26
N GLN A 80 11.03 -1.46 21.12
CA GLN A 80 11.58 -0.11 21.02
C GLN A 80 10.46 0.93 20.93
N THR A 81 10.80 2.14 21.35
CA THR A 81 9.95 3.31 21.14
C THR A 81 10.75 4.42 20.49
N LYS A 82 10.09 5.21 19.63
CA LYS A 82 10.69 6.35 18.94
C LYS A 82 9.67 7.48 18.85
N THR A 83 10.11 8.71 19.06
CA THR A 83 9.26 9.88 18.78
C THR A 83 9.57 10.38 17.37
N ILE A 84 8.54 10.52 16.54
CA ILE A 84 8.63 11.02 15.17
C ILE A 84 7.67 12.19 15.08
N GLY A 85 8.19 13.39 14.82
CA GLY A 85 7.40 14.62 14.97
C GLY A 85 6.76 14.72 16.35
N GLN A 86 5.43 14.73 16.38
CA GLN A 86 4.62 14.76 17.62
C GLN A 86 4.19 13.38 18.12
N TRP A 87 4.46 12.32 17.36
CA TRP A 87 3.93 10.98 17.63
C TRP A 87 4.93 10.11 18.38
N LYS A 88 4.51 9.61 19.54
CA LYS A 88 5.23 8.53 20.24
C LYS A 88 4.83 7.19 19.62
N CYS A 89 5.80 6.50 19.04
CA CYS A 89 5.59 5.28 18.28
C CYS A 89 6.22 4.06 18.95
N SER A 90 5.61 2.90 18.72
CA SER A 90 6.16 1.57 19.03
C SER A 90 6.82 0.97 17.78
N GLY A 91 7.93 0.28 17.98
CA GLY A 91 8.70 -0.34 16.91
C GLY A 91 8.28 -1.77 16.58
N TYR A 92 8.29 -2.09 15.30
CA TYR A 92 8.03 -3.42 14.75
C TYR A 92 9.06 -3.75 13.68
N ASP A 93 9.59 -4.97 13.72
CA ASP A 93 10.41 -5.52 12.65
C ASP A 93 9.51 -6.37 11.75
N VAL A 94 9.48 -6.01 10.47
CA VAL A 94 8.75 -6.75 9.44
C VAL A 94 9.76 -7.41 8.52
N ALA A 95 9.72 -8.74 8.48
CA ALA A 95 10.51 -9.53 7.56
C ALA A 95 9.60 -9.99 6.41
N ILE A 96 9.99 -9.64 5.18
CA ILE A 96 9.33 -10.12 3.97
C ILE A 96 10.33 -11.01 3.23
N ASN A 97 9.94 -12.22 2.86
CA ASN A 97 10.74 -13.08 2.00
C ASN A 97 9.95 -13.34 0.71
N MET A 98 10.52 -12.94 -0.43
CA MET A 98 9.95 -13.15 -1.74
C MET A 98 10.98 -13.87 -2.60
N MET A 99 10.70 -15.09 -3.04
CA MET A 99 11.62 -15.86 -3.90
C MET A 99 13.06 -15.96 -3.36
N MET A 100 13.21 -16.27 -2.07
CA MET A 100 14.51 -16.33 -1.38
C MET A 100 15.26 -14.99 -1.26
N MET A 101 14.61 -13.87 -1.59
CA MET A 101 15.14 -12.52 -1.36
C MET A 101 14.54 -11.94 -0.07
N PRO A 102 15.30 -11.91 1.04
CA PRO A 102 14.84 -11.32 2.28
C PRO A 102 14.87 -9.78 2.20
N MET A 103 13.81 -9.16 2.69
CA MET A 103 13.71 -7.71 2.90
C MET A 103 13.34 -7.45 4.36
N LYS A 104 13.92 -6.40 4.93
CA LYS A 104 13.61 -5.95 6.29
C LYS A 104 13.01 -4.56 6.25
N ILE A 105 11.92 -4.39 6.97
CA ILE A 105 11.25 -3.10 7.14
C ILE A 105 11.13 -2.85 8.64
N ALA A 106 11.67 -1.73 9.10
CA ALA A 106 11.34 -1.21 10.42
C ALA A 106 10.08 -0.37 10.30
N VAL A 107 9.06 -0.65 11.10
CA VAL A 107 7.81 0.11 11.14
C VAL A 107 7.67 0.77 12.50
N TRP A 108 7.37 2.07 12.50
CA TRP A 108 7.05 2.85 13.69
C TRP A 108 5.59 3.24 13.62
N ALA A 109 4.79 2.71 14.55
CA ALA A 109 3.34 2.91 14.54
C ALA A 109 2.82 3.47 15.87
N THR A 110 1.70 4.19 15.82
CA THR A 110 1.03 4.76 16.99
C THR A 110 -0.48 4.64 16.89
N THR A 111 -1.15 4.48 18.02
CA THR A 111 -2.61 4.58 18.12
C THR A 111 -3.08 6.00 18.44
N ASP A 112 -2.15 6.91 18.76
CA ASP A 112 -2.44 8.30 19.09
C ASP A 112 -2.57 9.15 17.81
N VAL A 113 -3.70 8.99 17.13
CA VAL A 113 -4.04 9.70 15.89
C VAL A 113 -5.46 10.26 15.97
N PRO A 114 -5.76 11.38 15.28
CA PRO A 114 -7.06 12.06 15.36
C PRO A 114 -8.17 11.38 14.53
N PHE A 115 -8.11 10.06 14.35
CA PHE A 115 -9.09 9.28 13.60
C PHE A 115 -9.20 7.85 14.13
N ASP A 116 -10.28 7.16 13.76
CA ASP A 116 -10.51 5.76 14.15
C ASP A 116 -9.56 4.83 13.38
N VAL A 117 -8.55 4.30 14.09
CA VAL A 117 -7.54 3.40 13.54
C VAL A 117 -8.15 2.10 13.03
N GLU A 118 -9.14 1.52 13.71
CA GLU A 118 -9.72 0.24 13.29
C GLU A 118 -10.49 0.42 11.98
N LYS A 119 -11.26 1.51 11.87
CA LYS A 119 -11.98 1.87 10.65
C LYS A 119 -11.01 2.16 9.51
N PHE A 120 -9.91 2.87 9.79
CA PHE A 120 -8.85 3.09 8.82
C PHE A 120 -8.26 1.77 8.33
N MET A 121 -7.87 0.89 9.24
CA MET A 121 -7.22 -0.38 8.90
C MET A 121 -8.12 -1.28 8.06
N LYS A 122 -9.43 -1.36 8.34
CA LYS A 122 -10.39 -2.12 7.52
C LYS A 122 -10.37 -1.73 6.03
N LEU A 123 -10.22 -0.44 5.74
CA LEU A 123 -10.12 0.09 4.39
C LEU A 123 -8.70 -0.10 3.82
N TYR A 124 -7.70 0.27 4.62
CA TYR A 124 -6.30 0.22 4.25
C TYR A 124 -5.80 -1.19 3.96
N THR A 125 -6.39 -2.24 4.55
CA THR A 125 -6.06 -3.64 4.25
C THR A 125 -6.16 -3.97 2.76
N ASN A 126 -7.18 -3.46 2.05
CA ASN A 126 -7.31 -3.70 0.61
C ASN A 126 -6.23 -2.93 -0.18
N VAL A 127 -5.85 -1.75 0.32
CA VAL A 127 -4.84 -0.88 -0.28
C VAL A 127 -3.45 -1.47 -0.12
N ILE A 128 -3.09 -1.97 1.06
CA ILE A 128 -1.79 -2.63 1.29
C ILE A 128 -1.72 -3.95 0.53
N LYS A 129 -2.82 -4.72 0.46
CA LYS A 129 -2.91 -5.93 -0.38
C LYS A 129 -2.66 -5.61 -1.85
N ALA A 130 -3.25 -4.53 -2.36
CA ALA A 130 -3.02 -4.08 -3.74
C ALA A 130 -1.60 -3.53 -3.98
N SER A 131 -1.05 -2.78 -3.03
CA SER A 131 0.24 -2.10 -3.16
C SER A 131 1.42 -3.07 -3.08
N LEU A 132 1.39 -3.96 -2.09
CA LEU A 132 2.45 -4.94 -1.83
C LEU A 132 2.16 -6.32 -2.46
N ARG A 133 0.99 -6.47 -3.10
CA ARG A 133 0.54 -7.73 -3.74
C ARG A 133 0.51 -8.91 -2.77
N LEU A 134 0.04 -8.64 -1.56
CA LEU A 134 -0.02 -9.62 -0.48
C LEU A 134 -1.16 -10.63 -0.70
N ASP A 135 -0.98 -11.83 -0.18
CA ASP A 135 -2.10 -12.75 0.06
C ASP A 135 -2.73 -12.48 1.44
N ASP A 136 -3.82 -13.20 1.75
CA ASP A 136 -4.54 -13.00 3.00
C ASP A 136 -3.68 -13.34 4.23
N ALA A 137 -2.81 -14.36 4.14
CA ALA A 137 -1.95 -14.75 5.25
C ALA A 137 -0.94 -13.66 5.59
N ALA A 138 -0.28 -13.10 4.57
CA ALA A 138 0.63 -11.98 4.72
C ALA A 138 -0.07 -10.71 5.23
N VAL A 139 -1.31 -10.45 4.80
CA VAL A 139 -2.13 -9.37 5.35
C VAL A 139 -2.41 -9.59 6.84
N GLN A 140 -2.81 -10.79 7.26
CA GLN A 140 -3.09 -11.07 8.68
C GLN A 140 -1.84 -10.87 9.54
N GLU A 141 -0.65 -11.21 9.03
CA GLU A 141 0.62 -10.92 9.71
C GLU A 141 0.87 -9.42 9.84
N MET A 142 0.67 -8.63 8.77
CA MET A 142 0.78 -7.17 8.81
C MET A 142 -0.17 -6.53 9.85
N MET A 143 -1.37 -7.09 10.03
CA MET A 143 -2.36 -6.62 11.01
C MET A 143 -1.93 -6.76 12.47
N LYS A 144 -0.81 -7.45 12.77
CA LYS A 144 -0.21 -7.47 14.11
C LYS A 144 0.39 -6.12 14.52
N ILE A 145 0.69 -5.24 13.56
CA ILE A 145 1.17 -3.88 13.82
C ILE A 145 -0.01 -3.07 14.34
N LYS A 146 0.10 -2.58 15.59
CA LYS A 146 -0.96 -1.82 16.22
C LYS A 146 -0.77 -0.34 15.92
N GLY A 147 -1.83 0.30 15.45
CA GLY A 147 -1.81 1.73 15.16
C GLY A 147 -1.57 2.05 13.69
N TYR A 148 -1.55 3.36 13.40
CA TYR A 148 -1.20 3.90 12.11
C TYR A 148 0.32 3.97 11.95
N TRP A 149 0.83 3.62 10.77
CA TRP A 149 2.26 3.63 10.49
C TRP A 149 2.71 5.08 10.25
N ILE A 150 3.50 5.61 11.18
CA ILE A 150 4.03 6.99 11.12
C ILE A 150 5.32 7.04 10.31
N ALA A 151 6.16 6.00 10.42
CA ALA A 151 7.33 5.88 9.57
C ALA A 151 7.66 4.43 9.25
N THR A 152 8.30 4.25 8.10
CA THR A 152 8.89 2.99 7.68
C THR A 152 10.30 3.20 7.16
N GLU A 153 11.19 2.28 7.46
CA GLU A 153 12.52 2.23 6.87
C GLU A 153 12.75 0.84 6.27
N THR A 154 13.00 0.80 4.97
CA THR A 154 13.24 -0.44 4.23
C THR A 154 14.70 -0.51 3.83
N ASN A 155 15.33 -1.62 4.17
CA ASN A 155 16.66 -1.97 3.70
C ASN A 155 16.57 -3.31 2.96
N ALA A 156 17.00 -3.33 1.69
CA ALA A 156 17.01 -4.54 0.87
C ALA A 156 18.25 -4.61 0.00
N GLU A 157 18.66 -5.83 -0.35
CA GLU A 157 19.67 -6.09 -1.36
C GLU A 157 19.05 -6.98 -2.44
N ILE A 158 19.00 -6.46 -3.67
CA ILE A 158 18.39 -7.14 -4.81
C ILE A 158 19.49 -7.34 -5.85
N MET A 159 19.91 -8.58 -6.07
CA MET A 159 20.95 -8.94 -7.06
C MET A 159 22.25 -8.11 -6.90
N GLY A 160 22.68 -7.86 -5.66
CA GLY A 160 23.88 -7.07 -5.35
C GLY A 160 23.68 -5.54 -5.35
N ALA A 161 22.50 -5.05 -5.72
CA ALA A 161 22.12 -3.65 -5.60
C ALA A 161 21.49 -3.38 -4.24
N LYS A 162 22.05 -2.42 -3.49
CA LYS A 162 21.49 -1.97 -2.21
C LYS A 162 20.38 -0.96 -2.46
N MET A 163 19.23 -1.20 -1.84
CA MET A 163 18.08 -0.31 -1.83
C MET A 163 17.82 0.14 -0.39
N HIS A 164 17.72 1.45 -0.21
CA HIS A 164 17.31 2.08 1.03
C HIS A 164 16.15 3.02 0.73
N ASN A 165 15.08 2.92 1.52
CA ASN A 165 13.91 3.78 1.38
C ASN A 165 13.36 4.14 2.77
N THR A 166 12.97 5.40 2.94
CA THR A 166 12.32 5.90 4.15
C THR A 166 11.03 6.60 3.79
N THR A 167 9.98 6.31 4.54
CA THR A 167 8.70 7.02 4.46
C THR A 167 8.39 7.57 5.84
N GLU A 168 7.95 8.83 5.90
CA GLU A 168 7.53 9.49 7.15
C GLU A 168 6.25 10.30 6.90
N VAL A 169 5.31 10.21 7.84
CA VAL A 169 4.10 11.04 7.86
C VAL A 169 4.48 12.44 8.31
N THR A 170 4.26 13.42 7.44
CA THR A 170 4.59 14.83 7.71
C THR A 170 3.42 15.63 8.27
N GLU A 171 2.18 15.23 7.97
CA GLU A 171 0.96 15.90 8.43
C GLU A 171 -0.17 14.90 8.60
N ILE A 172 -0.98 15.07 9.65
CA ILE A 172 -2.32 14.48 9.77
C ILE A 172 -3.28 15.61 10.13
N SER A 173 -4.27 15.84 9.28
CA SER A 173 -5.26 16.91 9.50
C SER A 173 -6.63 16.53 8.97
N LYS A 174 -7.67 17.19 9.51
CA LYS A 174 -9.04 17.04 9.05
C LYS A 174 -9.33 18.10 7.98
N LYS A 175 -9.53 17.67 6.75
CA LYS A 175 -9.83 18.52 5.59
C LYS A 175 -10.96 17.91 4.76
N SER A 176 -11.63 18.75 3.98
CA SER A 176 -12.53 18.26 2.93
C SER A 176 -11.71 17.93 1.68
N PRO A 177 -11.74 16.69 1.18
CA PRO A 177 -11.09 16.36 -0.07
C PRO A 177 -11.71 17.13 -1.23
N ASN A 178 -10.90 17.47 -2.23
CA ASN A 178 -11.45 17.91 -3.51
C ASN A 178 -12.25 16.75 -4.13
N ALA A 179 -13.23 17.06 -5.00
CA ALA A 179 -14.05 16.01 -5.62
C ALA A 179 -13.23 15.00 -6.46
N SER A 180 -12.05 15.42 -6.91
CA SER A 180 -11.11 14.57 -7.65
C SER A 180 -10.38 13.54 -6.78
N ALA A 181 -10.27 13.71 -5.47
CA ALA A 181 -9.51 12.81 -4.60
C ALA A 181 -10.04 11.36 -4.64
N TYR A 182 -11.34 11.20 -4.88
CA TYR A 182 -12.01 9.90 -4.96
C TYR A 182 -12.53 9.58 -6.37
N SER A 183 -11.96 10.21 -7.39
CA SER A 183 -12.38 10.03 -8.78
C SER A 183 -11.19 9.72 -9.67
N VAL A 184 -11.41 8.91 -10.70
CA VAL A 184 -10.43 8.73 -11.77
C VAL A 184 -10.30 10.06 -12.53
N PRO A 185 -9.08 10.57 -12.78
CA PRO A 185 -8.92 11.82 -13.52
C PRO A 185 -9.48 11.72 -14.95
N ALA A 186 -9.91 12.86 -15.50
CA ALA A 186 -10.42 12.91 -16.87
C ALA A 186 -9.36 12.47 -17.90
N GLY A 187 -9.81 11.78 -18.95
CA GLY A 187 -8.93 11.29 -20.03
C GLY A 187 -8.19 9.99 -19.72
N TYR A 188 -8.52 9.31 -18.63
CA TYR A 188 -8.01 7.97 -18.33
C TYR A 188 -8.91 6.90 -18.95
N THR A 189 -8.28 5.82 -19.41
CA THR A 189 -8.97 4.71 -20.07
C THR A 189 -9.13 3.53 -19.12
N LYS A 190 -10.37 3.04 -18.95
CA LYS A 190 -10.64 1.81 -18.22
C LYS A 190 -10.09 0.62 -18.99
N LYS A 191 -9.40 -0.28 -18.30
CA LYS A 191 -9.03 -1.60 -18.79
C LYS A 191 -9.79 -2.66 -18.02
N ASP A 192 -10.05 -3.79 -18.67
CA ASP A 192 -10.60 -4.97 -18.00
C ASP A 192 -9.52 -5.65 -17.15
N LYS A 193 -8.29 -5.70 -17.66
CA LYS A 193 -7.11 -6.30 -17.00
C LYS A 193 -5.85 -5.47 -17.31
N LEU A 194 -4.89 -5.52 -16.39
CA LEU A 194 -3.54 -5.01 -16.57
C LEU A 194 -2.70 -6.00 -17.37
N SER A 195 -1.91 -5.47 -18.29
CA SER A 195 -0.88 -6.21 -19.02
C SER A 195 0.49 -6.12 -18.34
N MET A 196 1.45 -6.94 -18.78
CA MET A 196 2.84 -6.84 -18.33
C MET A 196 3.44 -5.45 -18.54
N GLN A 197 3.11 -4.80 -19.67
CA GLN A 197 3.58 -3.45 -19.98
C GLN A 197 3.07 -2.42 -18.96
N ASP A 198 1.81 -2.56 -18.54
CA ASP A 198 1.21 -1.66 -17.54
C ASP A 198 1.87 -1.80 -16.15
N MET A 199 2.37 -3.00 -15.84
CA MET A 199 3.04 -3.28 -14.56
C MET A 199 4.52 -2.90 -14.54
N GLN A 200 5.19 -2.91 -15.70
CA GLN A 200 6.59 -2.53 -15.82
C GLN A 200 6.80 -1.00 -15.82
N ASN A 201 5.81 -0.23 -16.24
CA ASN A 201 5.87 1.24 -16.32
C ASN A 201 5.52 1.94 -14.99
N ARG A 202 5.90 1.37 -13.84
CA ARG A 202 5.62 1.92 -12.51
C ARG A 202 6.83 2.66 -11.93
#